data_AF-A0A1H7YZ62-F1
#
_entry.id   AF-A0A1H7YZ62-F1
#
_cell.length_a   1.000
_cell.length_b   1.000
_cell.length_c   1.000
_cell.angle_alpha   90.00
_cell.angle_beta   90.00
_cell.angle_gamma   90.00
#
_symmetry.space_group_name_H-M   'P 1'
#
loop_
_entity.id
_entity.type
_entity.pdbx_description
1 polymer ?
#
loop_
_entity_poly.entity_id
_entity_poly.type
_entity_poly.pdbx_seq_one_letter_code
_entity_poly.pdbx_strand_id
1 'polypeptide(L)'
;MSDVKKRLIKEIKADLDKCIGCRACELACSAFHAKPKYSSINPDRARIRMVIDEQNDVYVPVRGGEYAKAECSGRQTYKINGIEYPQCSFCGASCPSRDWFKEPDSGLPIACDMCEDIPPQKEPMCVQVCRTGALTYVEYEEECEEKATPDEMELGLESLADRYGLDKVMNAVARMAQQGTGVEPQK
;
A
#
# COMPACT_ATOMS: atom_id res chain seq x y z
N MET A 1 -30.12 2.57 -15.88
CA MET A 1 -30.02 1.41 -14.98
C MET A 1 -28.60 0.90 -15.16
N SER A 2 -27.72 1.18 -14.20
CA SER A 2 -26.35 0.67 -14.21
C SER A 2 -26.42 -0.86 -14.13
N ASP A 3 -25.67 -1.55 -15.00
CA ASP A 3 -25.54 -3.00 -14.99
C ASP A 3 -24.85 -3.41 -13.69
N VAL A 4 -25.63 -3.90 -12.72
CA VAL A 4 -25.12 -4.42 -11.46
C VAL A 4 -24.47 -5.77 -11.75
N LYS A 5 -23.14 -5.85 -11.64
CA LYS A 5 -22.37 -7.09 -11.74
C LYS A 5 -21.87 -7.51 -10.38
N LYS A 6 -21.78 -8.83 -10.17
CA LYS A 6 -21.15 -9.41 -8.99
C LYS A 6 -19.63 -9.35 -9.13
N ARG A 7 -18.95 -8.78 -8.14
CA ARG A 7 -17.50 -8.71 -8.03
C ARG A 7 -17.03 -9.50 -6.82
N LEU A 8 -15.93 -10.24 -6.98
CA LEU A 8 -15.24 -10.87 -5.86
C LEU A 8 -14.45 -9.80 -5.08
N ILE A 9 -14.82 -9.59 -3.83
CA ILE A 9 -14.15 -8.70 -2.88
C ILE A 9 -13.19 -9.53 -2.02
N LYS A 10 -11.99 -9.00 -1.87
CA LYS A 10 -10.91 -9.56 -1.05
C LYS A 10 -10.75 -8.72 0.20
N GLU A 11 -10.82 -9.33 1.37
CA GLU A 11 -10.75 -8.64 2.66
C GLU A 11 -9.63 -9.23 3.52
N ILE A 12 -8.80 -8.35 4.11
CA ILE A 12 -7.90 -8.72 5.20
C ILE A 12 -8.49 -8.15 6.49
N LYS A 13 -8.88 -9.03 7.41
CA LYS A 13 -9.33 -8.64 8.74
C LYS A 13 -8.13 -8.50 9.67
N ALA A 14 -8.09 -7.39 10.41
CA ALA A 14 -7.06 -7.10 11.39
C ALA A 14 -7.66 -7.14 12.81
N ASP A 15 -7.20 -8.10 13.61
CA ASP A 15 -7.53 -8.29 15.01
C ASP A 15 -6.37 -7.75 15.87
N LEU A 16 -6.55 -6.53 16.39
CA LEU A 16 -5.48 -5.81 17.09
C LEU A 16 -5.09 -6.48 18.42
N ASP A 17 -6.03 -7.17 19.08
CA ASP A 17 -5.80 -7.86 20.35
C ASP A 17 -4.85 -9.06 20.20
N LYS A 18 -4.67 -9.57 18.97
CA LYS A 18 -3.73 -10.65 18.65
C LYS A 18 -2.41 -10.14 18.07
N CYS A 19 -2.30 -8.85 17.78
CA CYS A 19 -1.10 -8.30 17.19
C CYS A 19 -0.02 -8.09 18.26
N ILE A 20 1.17 -8.65 18.03
CA ILE A 20 2.31 -8.55 18.96
C ILE A 20 3.38 -7.56 18.46
N GLY A 21 3.05 -6.72 17.47
CA GLY A 21 3.99 -5.71 16.97
C GLY A 21 5.25 -6.25 16.26
N CYS A 22 5.30 -7.54 15.89
CA CYS A 22 6.54 -8.17 15.41
C CYS A 22 7.04 -7.70 14.02
N ARG A 23 6.23 -6.94 13.28
CA ARG A 23 6.53 -6.41 11.93
C ARG A 23 6.89 -7.46 10.86
N ALA A 24 6.61 -8.74 11.11
CA ALA A 24 6.82 -9.80 10.12
C ALA A 24 6.07 -9.53 8.80
N CYS A 25 4.89 -8.90 8.88
CA CYS A 25 4.10 -8.47 7.74
C CYS A 25 4.83 -7.46 6.84
N GLU A 26 5.57 -6.50 7.42
CA GLU A 26 6.36 -5.52 6.65
C GLU A 26 7.53 -6.19 5.93
N LEU A 27 8.23 -7.07 6.63
CA LEU A 27 9.38 -7.81 6.09
C LEU A 27 8.96 -8.70 4.93
N ALA A 28 7.92 -9.52 5.12
CA ALA A 28 7.43 -10.42 4.09
C ALA A 28 6.88 -9.66 2.87
N CYS A 29 6.16 -8.55 3.11
CA CYS A 29 5.63 -7.73 2.04
C CYS A 29 6.74 -7.09 1.21
N SER A 30 7.73 -6.45 1.85
CA SER A 30 8.84 -5.84 1.12
C SER A 30 9.70 -6.86 0.38
N ALA A 31 9.94 -8.03 0.98
CA ALA A 31 10.66 -9.12 0.32
C ALA A 31 9.94 -9.62 -0.92
N PHE A 32 8.62 -9.83 -0.84
CA PHE A 32 7.80 -10.30 -1.96
C PHE A 32 7.85 -9.33 -3.15
N HIS A 33 7.89 -8.03 -2.90
CA HIS A 33 7.89 -7.00 -3.93
C HIS A 33 9.28 -6.52 -4.34
N ALA A 34 10.35 -7.12 -3.79
CA ALA A 34 11.69 -6.88 -4.29
C ALA A 34 11.79 -7.33 -5.76
N LYS A 35 12.66 -6.66 -6.54
CA LYS A 35 12.94 -7.03 -7.92
C LYS A 35 14.42 -7.40 -8.04
N PRO A 36 14.77 -8.68 -8.29
CA PRO A 36 13.89 -9.85 -8.37
C PRO A 36 13.29 -10.24 -7.00
N LYS A 37 12.19 -11.02 -7.01
CA LYS A 37 11.45 -11.38 -5.78
C LYS A 37 12.37 -11.99 -4.72
N TYR A 38 12.19 -11.56 -3.48
CA TYR A 38 12.95 -11.96 -2.30
C TYR A 38 14.45 -11.64 -2.32
N SER A 39 14.94 -10.86 -3.28
CA SER A 39 16.36 -10.48 -3.36
C SER A 39 16.81 -9.52 -2.25
N SER A 40 15.88 -8.77 -1.68
CA SER A 40 16.15 -7.76 -0.65
C SER A 40 14.95 -7.58 0.26
N ILE A 41 15.18 -6.98 1.43
CA ILE A 41 14.13 -6.67 2.41
C ILE A 41 14.30 -5.21 2.84
N ASN A 42 13.24 -4.43 2.72
CA ASN A 42 13.21 -3.05 3.16
C ASN A 42 11.79 -2.69 3.63
N PRO A 43 11.52 -2.66 4.94
CA PRO A 43 10.21 -2.30 5.49
C PRO A 43 9.64 -0.96 4.98
N ASP A 44 10.48 -0.01 4.59
CA ASP A 44 9.99 1.27 4.05
C ASP A 44 9.33 1.12 2.68
N ARG A 45 9.64 0.05 1.94
CA ARG A 45 9.00 -0.34 0.68
C ARG A 45 7.80 -1.29 0.87
N ALA A 46 7.42 -1.58 2.10
CA ALA A 46 6.29 -2.47 2.38
C ALA A 46 4.95 -1.78 2.10
N ARG A 47 4.01 -2.52 1.51
CA ARG A 47 2.62 -2.12 1.26
C ARG A 47 1.72 -2.29 2.49
N ILE A 48 2.30 -2.61 3.64
CA ILE A 48 1.66 -2.65 4.95
C ILE A 48 2.66 -2.08 5.97
N ARG A 49 2.19 -1.23 6.89
CA ARG A 49 3.01 -0.55 7.89
C ARG A 49 2.39 -0.69 9.26
N MET A 50 3.21 -0.95 10.27
CA MET A 50 2.80 -1.04 11.66
C MET A 50 2.87 0.34 12.32
N VAL A 51 1.74 0.81 12.85
CA VAL A 51 1.75 1.82 13.91
C VAL A 51 2.15 1.10 15.19
N ILE A 52 3.22 1.56 15.83
CA ILE A 52 3.69 1.02 17.10
C ILE A 52 3.83 2.18 18.07
N ASP A 53 3.12 2.08 19.20
CA ASP A 53 3.37 2.86 20.40
C ASP A 53 3.33 1.92 21.60
N GLU A 54 4.52 1.43 21.98
CA GLU A 54 4.70 0.44 23.05
C GLU A 54 4.26 0.98 24.42
N GLN A 55 4.28 2.31 24.63
CA GLN A 55 3.89 2.91 25.91
C GLN A 55 2.38 2.89 26.10
N ASN A 56 1.64 2.93 25.00
CA ASN A 56 0.18 2.97 24.98
C ASN A 56 -0.45 1.65 24.50
N ASP A 57 0.34 0.58 24.35
CA ASP A 57 -0.11 -0.74 23.88
C ASP A 57 -0.80 -0.69 22.49
N VAL A 58 -0.25 0.13 21.58
CA VAL A 58 -0.81 0.34 20.23
C VAL A 58 -0.03 -0.46 19.19
N TYR A 59 -0.69 -1.42 18.54
CA TYR A 59 -0.14 -2.19 17.42
C TYR A 59 -1.14 -2.27 16.27
N VAL A 60 -1.09 -1.30 15.35
CA VAL A 60 -2.06 -1.23 14.23
C VAL A 60 -1.37 -1.57 12.90
N PRO A 61 -1.65 -2.73 12.29
CA PRO A 61 -1.25 -3.01 10.92
C PRO A 61 -2.11 -2.21 9.95
N VAL A 62 -1.50 -1.26 9.24
CA VAL A 62 -2.17 -0.39 8.27
C VAL A 62 -1.76 -0.79 6.86
N ARG A 63 -2.73 -1.14 6.03
CA ARG A 63 -2.51 -1.46 4.61
C ARG A 63 -2.38 -0.17 3.79
N GLY A 64 -1.43 -0.17 2.85
CA GLY A 64 -1.29 0.89 1.85
C GLY A 64 -2.51 0.94 0.93
N GLY A 65 -3.12 2.10 0.85
CA GLY A 65 -4.29 2.40 0.04
C GLY A 65 -3.94 3.37 -1.08
N GLU A 66 -4.89 4.25 -1.40
CA GLU A 66 -4.78 5.17 -2.55
C GLU A 66 -3.77 6.30 -2.33
N TYR A 67 -3.29 6.86 -3.44
CA TYR A 67 -2.50 8.07 -3.47
C TYR A 67 -3.37 9.29 -3.14
N ALA A 68 -2.93 10.09 -2.18
CA ALA A 68 -3.59 11.35 -1.85
C ALA A 68 -2.75 12.52 -2.39
N LYS A 69 -3.35 13.37 -3.23
CA LYS A 69 -2.67 14.53 -3.82
C LYS A 69 -2.31 15.62 -2.81
N ALA A 70 -3.11 15.72 -1.74
CA ALA A 70 -2.97 16.74 -0.71
C ALA A 70 -3.25 16.15 0.68
N GLU A 71 -2.79 16.85 1.70
CA GLU A 71 -3.15 16.53 3.07
C GLU A 71 -4.60 16.90 3.38
N CYS A 72 -5.17 16.27 4.41
CA CYS A 72 -6.44 16.69 4.97
C CYS A 72 -6.33 18.11 5.57
N SER A 73 -7.39 18.89 5.49
CA SER A 73 -7.48 20.23 6.10
C SER A 73 -7.27 20.22 7.62
N GLY A 74 -7.55 19.09 8.26
CA GLY A 74 -7.26 18.81 9.65
C GLY A 74 -6.96 17.32 9.82
N ARG A 75 -6.14 17.01 10.82
CA ARG A 75 -5.75 15.63 11.15
C ARG A 75 -6.36 15.25 12.49
N GLN A 76 -6.64 13.97 12.68
CA GLN A 76 -7.36 13.45 13.85
C GLN A 76 -6.55 12.40 14.60
N THR A 77 -6.72 12.37 15.93
CA THR A 77 -6.33 11.29 16.82
C THR A 77 -7.57 10.54 17.28
N TYR A 78 -7.40 9.30 17.72
CA TYR A 78 -8.50 8.47 18.20
C TYR A 78 -8.21 8.01 19.62
N LYS A 79 -9.25 7.96 20.46
CA LYS A 79 -9.20 7.29 21.75
C LYS A 79 -10.24 6.19 21.76
N ILE A 80 -9.80 4.94 21.82
CA ILE A 80 -10.67 3.75 21.78
C ILE A 80 -10.38 2.95 23.05
N ASN A 81 -11.41 2.66 23.85
CA ASN A 81 -11.29 1.90 25.09
C ASN A 81 -10.20 2.44 26.05
N GLY A 82 -9.99 3.75 26.07
CA GLY A 82 -8.98 4.40 26.93
C GLY A 82 -7.59 4.51 26.30
N ILE A 83 -7.30 3.78 25.22
CA ILE A 83 -6.02 3.81 24.49
C ILE A 83 -6.04 4.97 23.50
N GLU A 84 -5.00 5.82 23.54
CA GLU A 84 -4.82 6.94 22.62
C GLU A 84 -3.93 6.52 21.45
N TYR A 85 -4.48 6.61 20.24
CA TYR A 85 -3.80 6.23 19.01
C TYR A 85 -3.10 7.46 18.40
N PRO A 86 -1.87 7.30 17.89
CA PRO A 86 -1.18 8.36 17.17
C PRO A 86 -2.02 8.95 16.02
N GLN A 87 -1.70 10.18 15.64
CA GLN A 87 -2.37 10.85 14.54
C GLN A 87 -2.29 10.02 13.25
N CYS A 88 -3.41 9.91 12.51
CA CYS A 88 -3.50 9.16 11.26
C CYS A 88 -3.25 7.64 11.36
N SER A 89 -3.33 7.03 12.55
CA SER A 89 -3.02 5.60 12.79
C SER A 89 -3.84 4.58 11.98
N PHE A 90 -4.97 4.98 11.39
CA PHE A 90 -5.82 4.10 10.58
C PHE A 90 -5.83 4.49 9.09
N CYS A 91 -5.00 5.45 8.69
CA CYS A 91 -4.96 5.96 7.33
C CYS A 91 -3.98 5.17 6.47
N GLY A 92 -4.50 4.49 5.44
CA GLY A 92 -3.71 3.79 4.43
C GLY A 92 -3.15 4.68 3.32
N ALA A 93 -3.49 5.97 3.27
CA ALA A 93 -3.16 6.79 2.11
C ALA A 93 -1.64 7.03 1.98
N SER A 94 -1.15 6.99 0.73
CA SER A 94 0.16 7.55 0.36
C SER A 94 0.03 9.08 0.34
N CYS A 95 0.10 9.68 1.52
CA CYS A 95 -0.19 11.09 1.78
C CYS A 95 1.09 11.93 1.91
N PRO A 96 1.12 13.18 1.41
CA PRO A 96 2.28 14.08 1.57
C PRO A 96 2.72 14.30 3.02
N SER A 97 1.84 14.12 4.00
CA SER A 97 2.09 14.40 5.42
C SER A 97 3.13 13.53 6.13
N ARG A 98 3.55 12.42 5.52
CA ARG A 98 4.44 11.40 6.11
C ARG A 98 5.06 10.51 5.03
N ASP A 99 6.01 9.65 5.40
CA ASP A 99 6.77 8.83 4.44
C ASP A 99 6.18 7.43 4.18
N TRP A 100 5.05 7.09 4.79
CA TRP A 100 4.45 5.77 4.60
C TRP A 100 3.87 5.63 3.19
N PHE A 101 3.98 4.41 2.67
CA PHE A 101 3.43 4.03 1.37
C PHE A 101 4.03 4.85 0.22
N LYS A 102 5.31 5.20 0.36
CA LYS A 102 6.10 5.86 -0.68
C LYS A 102 7.44 5.13 -0.83
N GLU A 103 7.92 5.02 -2.06
CA GLU A 103 9.26 4.52 -2.31
C GLU A 103 10.28 5.48 -1.67
N PRO A 104 11.23 4.99 -0.83
CA PRO A 104 12.10 5.86 -0.02
C PRO A 104 13.10 6.66 -0.85
N ASP A 105 13.36 6.24 -2.09
CA ASP A 105 14.28 6.91 -3.01
C ASP A 105 13.59 7.95 -3.90
N SER A 106 12.41 7.63 -4.43
CA SER A 106 11.72 8.42 -5.46
C SER A 106 10.49 9.15 -4.95
N GLY A 107 9.97 8.77 -3.78
CA GLY A 107 8.72 9.25 -3.21
C GLY A 107 7.49 8.85 -4.03
N LEU A 108 7.60 7.85 -4.92
CA LEU A 108 6.46 7.34 -5.69
C LEU A 108 5.48 6.60 -4.77
N PRO A 109 4.16 6.75 -4.97
CA PRO A 109 3.16 6.08 -4.14
C PRO A 109 3.23 4.57 -4.31
N ILE A 110 3.10 3.84 -3.21
CA ILE A 110 3.04 2.39 -3.15
C ILE A 110 1.69 1.97 -2.57
N ALA A 111 0.90 1.21 -3.31
CA ALA A 111 -0.38 0.68 -2.84
C ALA A 111 -0.33 -0.84 -2.66
N CYS A 112 -1.11 -1.37 -1.71
CA CYS A 112 -1.26 -2.82 -1.58
C CYS A 112 -2.16 -3.37 -2.69
N ASP A 113 -1.63 -4.35 -3.40
CA ASP A 113 -2.22 -5.08 -4.52
C ASP A 113 -2.78 -6.45 -4.09
N MET A 114 -2.91 -6.69 -2.79
CA MET A 114 -3.35 -7.98 -2.22
C MET A 114 -2.45 -9.16 -2.63
N CYS A 115 -1.17 -8.90 -2.96
CA CYS A 115 -0.24 -9.90 -3.50
C CYS A 115 -0.77 -10.60 -4.76
N GLU A 116 -1.51 -9.87 -5.60
CA GLU A 116 -1.93 -10.37 -6.90
C GLU A 116 -0.71 -10.59 -7.79
N ASP A 117 -0.51 -11.84 -8.20
CA ASP A 117 0.71 -12.29 -8.84
C ASP A 117 0.44 -13.50 -9.75
N ILE A 118 1.42 -13.86 -10.59
CA ILE A 118 1.34 -15.00 -11.50
C ILE A 118 2.48 -15.98 -11.16
N PRO A 119 2.18 -17.21 -10.68
CA PRO A 119 0.85 -17.77 -10.39
C PRO A 119 0.17 -17.12 -9.16
N PRO A 120 -1.17 -17.20 -9.04
CA PRO A 120 -1.90 -16.58 -7.94
C PRO A 120 -1.47 -17.16 -6.59
N GLN A 121 -1.29 -16.27 -5.61
CA GLN A 121 -1.04 -16.66 -4.23
C GLN A 121 -2.31 -17.20 -3.59
N LYS A 122 -2.17 -18.15 -2.66
CA LYS A 122 -3.30 -18.67 -1.88
C LYS A 122 -3.92 -17.60 -0.98
N GLU A 123 -3.06 -16.79 -0.35
CA GLU A 123 -3.43 -15.66 0.49
C GLU A 123 -2.27 -14.65 0.52
N PRO A 124 -2.50 -13.39 0.91
CA PRO A 124 -1.44 -12.37 0.95
C PRO A 124 -0.29 -12.74 1.87
N MET A 125 0.94 -12.37 1.51
CA MET A 125 2.15 -12.73 2.27
C MET A 125 2.12 -12.27 3.73
N CYS A 126 1.53 -11.09 4.00
CA CYS A 126 1.38 -10.57 5.36
C CYS A 126 0.46 -11.43 6.24
N VAL A 127 -0.54 -12.10 5.65
CA VAL A 127 -1.43 -13.06 6.32
C VAL A 127 -0.68 -14.36 6.56
N GLN A 128 0.02 -14.90 5.55
CA GLN A 128 0.78 -16.16 5.65
C GLN A 128 1.81 -16.15 6.80
N VAL A 129 2.49 -15.02 7.01
CA VAL A 129 3.51 -14.89 8.07
C VAL A 129 2.95 -14.51 9.44
N CYS A 130 1.67 -14.14 9.54
CA CYS A 130 1.05 -13.72 10.78
C CYS A 130 0.74 -14.91 11.69
N ARG A 131 1.74 -15.37 12.44
CA ARG A 131 1.62 -16.58 13.29
C ARG A 131 0.59 -16.46 14.41
N THR A 132 0.28 -15.25 14.88
CA THR A 132 -0.72 -15.03 15.93
C THR A 132 -2.16 -15.01 15.40
N GLY A 133 -2.35 -15.01 14.08
CA GLY A 133 -3.68 -14.89 13.47
C GLY A 133 -4.31 -13.50 13.65
N ALA A 134 -3.50 -12.47 13.86
CA ALA A 134 -3.97 -11.08 13.87
C ALA A 134 -4.42 -10.59 12.49
N LEU A 135 -3.87 -11.14 11.42
CA LEU A 135 -4.31 -10.89 10.04
C LEU A 135 -4.92 -12.15 9.47
N THR A 136 -6.13 -12.06 8.93
CA THR A 136 -6.82 -13.18 8.26
C THR A 136 -7.42 -12.74 6.93
N TYR A 137 -7.42 -13.63 5.94
CA TYR A 137 -7.91 -13.36 4.58
C TYR A 137 -9.27 -14.03 4.32
N VAL A 138 -10.21 -13.30 3.75
CA VAL A 138 -11.49 -13.83 3.27
C VAL A 138 -11.86 -13.25 1.90
N GLU A 139 -12.67 -14.00 1.16
CA GLU A 139 -13.24 -13.58 -0.12
C GLU A 139 -14.75 -13.72 -0.08
N TYR A 140 -15.47 -12.76 -0.65
CA TYR A 140 -16.93 -12.80 -0.78
C TYR A 140 -17.40 -12.06 -2.03
N GLU A 141 -18.57 -12.42 -2.56
CA GLU A 141 -19.17 -11.72 -3.70
C GLU A 141 -20.02 -10.55 -3.23
N GLU A 142 -19.87 -9.39 -3.89
CA GLU A 142 -20.68 -8.21 -3.65
C GLU A 142 -21.17 -7.61 -4.97
N GLU A 143 -22.39 -7.09 -4.98
CA GLU A 143 -22.98 -6.40 -6.11
C GLU A 143 -22.48 -4.94 -6.13
N CYS A 144 -21.65 -4.58 -7.11
CA CYS A 144 -21.08 -3.24 -7.21
C CYS A 144 -21.04 -2.71 -8.64
N GLU A 145 -21.04 -1.39 -8.78
CA GLU A 145 -20.78 -0.73 -10.07
C GLU A 145 -19.28 -0.83 -10.41
N GLU A 146 -18.96 -1.31 -11.62
CA GLU A 146 -17.58 -1.37 -12.11
C GLU A 146 -16.99 0.06 -12.24
N LYS A 147 -15.93 0.34 -11.47
CA LYS A 147 -15.08 1.53 -11.66
C LYS A 147 -13.70 1.07 -12.06
N ALA A 148 -13.15 1.68 -13.12
CA ALA A 148 -11.76 1.50 -13.50
C ALA A 148 -10.86 2.07 -12.41
N THR A 149 -9.97 1.24 -11.86
CA THR A 149 -8.91 1.67 -10.96
C THR A 149 -7.64 1.90 -11.78
N PRO A 150 -7.00 3.07 -11.67
CA PRO A 150 -5.71 3.31 -12.32
C PRO A 150 -4.68 2.27 -11.91
N ASP A 151 -3.82 1.87 -12.85
CA ASP A 151 -2.72 0.94 -12.56
C ASP A 151 -1.54 1.61 -11.83
N GLU A 152 -0.56 0.82 -11.37
CA GLU A 152 0.61 1.32 -10.63
C GLU A 152 1.42 2.35 -11.44
N MET A 153 1.52 2.18 -12.75
CA MET A 153 2.29 3.07 -13.63
C MET A 153 1.57 4.41 -13.80
N GLU A 154 0.26 4.39 -14.04
CA GLU A 154 -0.58 5.58 -14.15
C GLU A 154 -0.53 6.40 -12.85
N LEU A 155 -0.66 5.76 -11.68
CA LEU A 155 -0.54 6.41 -10.37
C LEU A 155 0.85 7.02 -10.14
N GLY A 156 1.91 6.33 -10.55
CA GLY A 156 3.28 6.84 -10.46
C GLY A 156 3.50 8.08 -11.33
N LEU A 157 3.00 8.06 -12.57
CA LEU A 157 3.08 9.19 -13.49
C LEU A 157 2.23 10.38 -13.00
N GLU A 158 1.02 10.11 -12.50
CA GLU A 158 0.15 11.14 -11.91
C GLU A 158 0.84 11.82 -10.72
N SER A 159 1.44 11.03 -9.81
CA SER A 159 2.21 11.58 -8.68
C SER A 159 3.40 12.44 -9.13
N LEU A 160 4.09 12.07 -10.20
CA LEU A 160 5.17 12.89 -10.75
C LEU A 160 4.64 14.16 -11.41
N ALA A 161 3.51 14.08 -12.12
CA ALA A 161 2.88 15.22 -12.77
C ALA A 161 2.38 16.24 -11.73
N ASP A 162 1.76 15.78 -10.64
CA ASP A 162 1.32 16.64 -9.54
C ASP A 162 2.51 17.36 -8.87
N ARG A 163 3.67 16.68 -8.74
CA ARG A 163 4.87 17.25 -8.08
C ARG A 163 5.69 18.19 -8.97
N TYR A 164 5.87 17.84 -10.24
CA TYR A 164 6.82 18.51 -11.13
C TYR A 164 6.17 19.24 -12.32
N GLY A 165 4.88 19.04 -12.54
CA GLY A 165 4.14 19.52 -13.71
C GLY A 165 4.24 18.56 -14.90
N LEU A 166 3.11 18.39 -15.61
CA LEU A 166 2.99 17.44 -16.72
C LEU A 166 4.02 17.68 -17.83
N ASP A 167 4.25 18.93 -18.22
CA ASP A 167 5.21 19.30 -19.27
C ASP A 167 6.64 18.83 -18.95
N LYS A 168 7.06 18.92 -17.67
CA LYS A 168 8.40 18.48 -17.27
C LYS A 168 8.53 16.97 -17.34
N VAL A 169 7.49 16.24 -16.92
CA VAL A 169 7.45 14.77 -16.97
C VAL A 169 7.49 14.31 -18.42
N MET A 170 6.64 14.88 -19.30
CA MET A 170 6.62 14.55 -20.73
C MET A 170 7.98 14.77 -21.40
N ASN A 171 8.60 15.92 -21.15
CA ASN A 171 9.93 16.22 -21.70
C ASN A 171 11.01 15.26 -21.19
N ALA A 172 10.92 14.81 -19.92
CA ALA A 172 11.86 13.83 -19.38
C ALA A 172 11.70 12.46 -20.04
N VAL A 173 10.46 11.97 -20.18
CA VAL A 173 10.15 10.71 -20.86
C VAL A 173 10.61 10.75 -22.32
N ALA A 174 10.37 11.85 -23.03
CA ALA A 174 10.81 12.02 -24.42
C ALA A 174 12.34 11.95 -24.56
N ARG A 175 13.10 12.57 -23.64
CA ARG A 175 14.56 12.47 -23.63
C ARG A 175 15.04 11.04 -23.37
N MET A 176 14.42 10.32 -22.43
CA MET A 176 14.76 8.92 -22.14
C MET A 176 14.51 8.01 -23.35
N ALA A 177 13.39 8.21 -24.04
CA ALA A 177 13.06 7.47 -25.26
C ALA A 177 14.10 7.70 -26.37
N GLN A 178 14.58 8.93 -26.54
CA GLN A 178 15.63 9.27 -27.52
C GLN A 178 17.01 8.69 -27.16
N GLN A 179 17.30 8.54 -25.87
CA GLN A 179 18.59 8.04 -25.39
C GLN A 179 18.66 6.50 -25.30
N GLY A 180 17.55 5.80 -25.56
CA GLY A 180 17.49 4.33 -25.46
C GLY A 180 17.68 3.80 -24.03
N THR A 181 17.49 4.63 -23.01
CA THR A 181 17.66 4.27 -21.58
C THR A 181 16.46 3.53 -20.99
N GLY A 182 15.44 3.21 -21.81
CA GLY A 182 14.33 2.34 -21.45
C GLY A 182 14.73 0.87 -21.49
N VAL A 183 15.30 0.38 -20.39
CA VAL A 183 15.60 -1.05 -20.19
C VAL A 183 14.28 -1.83 -20.22
N GLU A 184 14.24 -2.98 -20.91
CA GLU A 184 13.13 -3.92 -20.82
C GLU A 184 12.78 -4.20 -19.35
N PRO A 185 11.49 -4.27 -18.99
CA PRO A 185 11.12 -4.54 -17.61
C PRO A 185 11.75 -5.87 -17.18
N GLN A 186 12.54 -5.85 -16.09
CA GLN A 186 13.02 -7.07 -15.45
C GLN A 186 11.79 -7.87 -15.01
N LYS A 187 11.49 -8.95 -15.74
CA LYS A 187 10.47 -9.95 -15.37
C LYS A 187 10.85 -10.65 -14.08
#